data_AF-A0A660VWN8-F1
#
_entry.id   AF-A0A660VWN8-F1
#
_cell.length_a   1.000
_cell.length_b   1.000
_cell.length_c   1.000
_cell.angle_alpha   90.00
_cell.angle_beta   90.00
_cell.angle_gamma   90.00
#
_symmetry.space_group_name_H-M   'P 1'
#
loop_
_entity.id
_entity.type
_entity.pdbx_description
1 polymer ?
#
loop_
_entity_poly.entity_id
_entity_poly.type
_entity_poly.pdbx_seq_one_letter_code
_entity_poly.pdbx_strand_id
1 'polypeptide(L)'
;MSPEDTRARAGAGFAAATEAFFASLASTIEQLRAMLPAGAAVDNDAADPAPLGNFALGRIDPARFASLVLRERALDPDASGAMERALATLSGLARQGEQLTSVKLAPGESLHAAVSAALAQVGRAFGAARVAALARSDQYEPARHDRDLERFPFARWNRAERRLAPPLLIELDGADLHAGALAEFLDGQMRFVFVLRGEASPAPLAGLVSPGVFVAQAADAESLERMFAWGGPGLAALVPEPCARFVHDPEGGLQSFERLTLEHLPEQAPAGSVGGISRAQQSAQLRQLQDLAAPVTPAVSAPPAPVAARPSAPDAIAAAPRPATPDEIAAASAATPPTPDPIDKLAAWLLAAADLSDLP
;
A
#
# COMPACT_ATOMS: atom_id res chain seq x y z
N MET A 1 -21.58 -20.56 7.30
CA MET A 1 -20.12 -20.57 7.13
C MET A 1 -19.51 -20.15 8.45
N SER A 2 -18.52 -20.88 8.97
CA SER A 2 -17.88 -20.49 10.23
C SER A 2 -17.03 -19.21 10.02
N PRO A 3 -16.92 -18.31 11.02
CA PRO A 3 -15.97 -17.19 10.98
C PRO A 3 -14.52 -17.64 10.74
N GLU A 4 -14.14 -18.84 11.20
CA GLU A 4 -12.82 -19.43 10.98
C GLU A 4 -12.58 -19.80 9.51
N ASP A 5 -13.57 -20.39 8.84
CA ASP A 5 -13.50 -20.70 7.39
C ASP A 5 -13.36 -19.42 6.57
N THR A 6 -14.07 -18.36 6.99
CA THR A 6 -14.06 -17.04 6.36
C THR A 6 -12.69 -16.39 6.47
N ARG A 7 -12.08 -16.49 7.66
CA ARG A 7 -10.72 -16.04 7.93
C ARG A 7 -9.68 -16.82 7.11
N ALA A 8 -9.80 -18.14 7.05
CA ALA A 8 -8.87 -18.98 6.29
C ALA A 8 -8.90 -18.65 4.79
N ARG A 9 -10.10 -18.46 4.22
CA ARG A 9 -10.27 -18.03 2.82
C ARG A 9 -9.71 -16.64 2.57
N ALA A 10 -9.95 -15.70 3.49
CA ALA A 10 -9.35 -14.38 3.40
C ALA A 10 -7.82 -14.48 3.39
N GLY A 11 -7.23 -15.21 4.34
CA GLY A 11 -5.79 -15.43 4.48
C GLY A 11 -5.13 -15.99 3.22
N ALA A 12 -5.73 -17.02 2.61
CA ALA A 12 -5.21 -17.64 1.40
C ALA A 12 -5.08 -16.65 0.23
N GLY A 13 -6.07 -15.75 0.07
CA GLY A 13 -6.07 -14.78 -1.03
C GLY A 13 -4.92 -13.76 -0.97
N PHE A 14 -4.36 -13.50 0.22
CA PHE A 14 -3.33 -12.48 0.43
C PHE A 14 -1.97 -12.99 0.91
N ALA A 15 -1.79 -14.31 0.97
CA ALA A 15 -0.54 -14.94 1.40
C ALA A 15 0.66 -14.43 0.60
N ALA A 16 0.57 -14.42 -0.73
CA ALA A 16 1.68 -14.01 -1.60
C ALA A 16 2.13 -12.54 -1.36
N ALA A 17 1.18 -11.60 -1.20
CA ALA A 17 1.52 -10.21 -0.93
C ALA A 17 2.14 -10.03 0.47
N THR A 18 1.66 -10.80 1.44
CA THR A 18 2.18 -10.81 2.81
C THR A 18 3.59 -11.41 2.87
N GLU A 19 3.80 -12.54 2.18
CA GLU A 19 5.10 -13.19 2.03
C GLU A 19 6.11 -12.26 1.37
N ALA A 20 5.72 -11.55 0.30
CA ALA A 20 6.59 -10.59 -0.36
C ALA A 20 7.06 -9.49 0.61
N PHE A 21 6.16 -8.94 1.42
CA PHE A 21 6.52 -7.95 2.45
C PHE A 21 7.50 -8.54 3.49
N PHE A 22 7.22 -9.73 4.03
CA PHE A 22 8.09 -10.34 5.04
C PHE A 22 9.43 -10.82 4.48
N ALA A 23 9.49 -11.27 3.23
CA ALA A 23 10.73 -11.59 2.54
C ALA A 23 11.60 -10.33 2.38
N SER A 24 10.97 -9.20 2.06
CA SER A 24 11.64 -7.90 1.97
C SER A 24 12.20 -7.46 3.32
N LEU A 25 11.40 -7.63 4.38
CA LEU A 25 11.82 -7.34 5.76
C LEU A 25 13.00 -8.22 6.17
N ALA A 26 12.96 -9.52 5.88
CA ALA A 26 14.04 -10.46 6.18
C ALA A 26 15.33 -10.12 5.42
N SER A 27 15.24 -9.84 4.12
CA SER A 27 16.39 -9.40 3.31
C SER A 27 17.03 -8.12 3.87
N THR A 28 16.20 -7.14 4.26
CA THR A 28 16.66 -5.89 4.87
C THR A 28 17.38 -6.15 6.20
N ILE A 29 16.84 -7.03 7.05
CA ILE A 29 17.46 -7.43 8.31
C ILE A 29 18.85 -8.04 8.08
N GLU A 30 18.99 -8.97 7.13
CA GLU A 30 20.28 -9.59 6.81
C GLU A 30 21.29 -8.58 6.27
N GLN A 31 20.84 -7.65 5.41
CA GLN A 31 21.70 -6.57 4.92
C GLN A 31 22.17 -5.65 6.05
N LEU A 32 21.28 -5.23 6.96
CA LEU A 32 21.68 -4.42 8.11
C LEU A 32 22.64 -5.17 9.05
N ARG A 33 22.42 -6.47 9.28
CA ARG A 33 23.34 -7.30 10.08
C ARG A 33 24.72 -7.37 9.46
N ALA A 34 24.81 -7.53 8.14
CA ALA A 34 26.09 -7.58 7.44
C ALA A 34 26.85 -6.25 7.47
N MET A 35 26.14 -5.12 7.62
CA MET A 35 26.74 -3.78 7.70
C MET A 35 27.17 -3.38 9.11
N LEU A 36 26.54 -3.94 10.15
CA LEU A 36 26.99 -3.73 11.52
C LEU A 36 28.25 -4.57 11.74
N PRO A 37 29.33 -3.99 12.30
CA PRO A 37 30.48 -4.79 12.67
C PRO A 37 30.02 -5.90 13.60
N ALA A 38 30.37 -7.15 13.29
CA ALA A 38 30.17 -8.24 14.23
C ALA A 38 30.83 -7.79 15.53
N GLY A 39 30.05 -7.70 16.62
CA GLY A 39 30.54 -7.38 17.95
C GLY A 39 31.45 -8.49 18.46
N ALA A 40 32.60 -8.67 17.83
CA ALA A 40 33.75 -9.32 18.38
C ALA A 40 34.55 -8.19 19.02
N ALA A 41 34.88 -8.37 20.30
CA ALA A 41 36.03 -7.70 20.87
C ALA A 41 37.16 -7.79 19.84
N VAL A 42 37.55 -6.64 19.29
CA VAL A 42 38.77 -6.55 18.50
C VAL A 42 39.90 -6.74 19.50
N ASP A 43 40.24 -7.99 19.76
CA ASP A 43 41.62 -8.32 20.07
C ASP A 43 42.40 -7.80 18.86
N ASN A 44 43.14 -6.72 19.08
CA ASN A 44 43.95 -6.00 18.10
C ASN A 44 45.13 -6.84 17.55
N ASP A 45 45.05 -8.16 17.62
CA ASP A 45 46.13 -9.05 17.25
C ASP A 45 45.74 -9.87 16.02
N ALA A 46 46.50 -9.63 14.94
CA ALA A 46 46.50 -10.31 13.64
C ALA A 46 45.55 -9.78 12.56
N ALA A 47 45.94 -8.65 11.95
CA ALA A 47 45.73 -8.49 10.51
C ALA A 47 46.48 -9.62 9.78
N ASP A 48 45.74 -10.60 9.25
CA ASP A 48 46.31 -11.72 8.49
C ASP A 48 46.89 -11.20 7.15
N PRO A 49 48.21 -11.30 6.91
CA PRO A 49 48.86 -10.79 5.69
C PRO A 49 48.69 -11.71 4.46
N ALA A 50 48.03 -12.86 4.61
CA ALA A 50 47.84 -13.86 3.54
C ALA A 50 47.33 -13.33 2.18
N PRO A 51 46.39 -12.37 2.08
CA PRO A 51 45.87 -11.94 0.78
C PRO A 51 46.80 -11.01 -0.02
N LEU A 52 47.88 -10.49 0.58
CA LEU A 52 48.78 -9.53 -0.08
C LEU A 52 49.90 -10.19 -0.90
N GLY A 53 50.04 -11.52 -0.81
CA GLY A 53 51.02 -12.31 -1.56
C GLY A 53 52.48 -11.96 -1.25
N ASN A 54 53.42 -12.68 -1.90
CA ASN A 54 54.87 -12.49 -1.70
C ASN A 54 55.39 -11.10 -2.09
N PHE A 55 54.59 -10.26 -2.74
CA PHE A 55 54.97 -8.93 -3.18
C PHE A 55 54.94 -7.88 -2.07
N ALA A 56 54.15 -8.12 -1.00
CA ALA A 56 53.99 -7.19 0.12
C ALA A 56 55.00 -7.40 1.25
N LEU A 57 55.69 -8.55 1.27
CA LEU A 57 56.68 -8.91 2.27
C LEU A 57 57.84 -7.89 2.31
N GLY A 58 57.88 -7.09 3.36
CA GLY A 58 58.95 -6.12 3.65
C GLY A 58 58.83 -4.76 2.96
N ARG A 59 57.82 -4.53 2.11
CA ARG A 59 57.58 -3.23 1.45
C ARG A 59 56.31 -2.53 1.90
N ILE A 60 55.36 -3.29 2.44
CA ILE A 60 54.11 -2.80 2.97
C ILE A 60 54.11 -3.18 4.45
N ASP A 61 54.03 -2.19 5.33
CA ASP A 61 53.76 -2.41 6.74
C ASP A 61 52.28 -2.85 6.84
N PRO A 62 52.00 -4.12 7.18
CA PRO A 62 50.64 -4.64 7.18
C PRO A 62 49.76 -3.93 8.20
N ALA A 63 50.30 -3.48 9.32
CA ALA A 63 49.57 -2.75 10.34
C ALA A 63 49.22 -1.33 9.87
N ARG A 64 50.15 -0.64 9.20
CA ARG A 64 49.85 0.67 8.57
C ARG A 64 48.90 0.53 7.38
N PHE A 65 49.07 -0.49 6.55
CA PHE A 65 48.20 -0.74 5.41
C PHE A 65 46.79 -1.13 5.85
N ALA A 66 46.67 -2.01 6.86
CA ALA A 66 45.40 -2.30 7.51
C ALA A 66 44.80 -1.02 8.11
N SER A 67 45.56 -0.14 8.77
CA SER A 67 45.04 1.14 9.27
C SER A 67 44.59 2.14 8.18
N LEU A 68 45.06 1.96 6.93
CA LEU A 68 44.68 2.77 5.76
C LEU A 68 43.51 2.17 4.98
N VAL A 69 43.40 0.83 4.94
CA VAL A 69 42.39 0.07 4.20
C VAL A 69 41.18 -0.29 5.08
N LEU A 70 41.38 -0.69 6.33
CA LEU A 70 40.34 -0.79 7.39
C LEU A 70 39.94 0.58 7.95
N ARG A 71 40.43 1.66 7.33
CA ARG A 71 39.77 2.96 7.38
C ARG A 71 38.52 2.98 6.49
N GLU A 72 37.90 1.82 6.23
CA GLU A 72 36.44 1.76 6.15
C GLU A 72 35.93 2.51 7.37
N ARG A 73 35.34 3.69 7.13
CA ARG A 73 34.85 4.62 8.13
C ARG A 73 34.20 3.81 9.26
N ALA A 74 34.89 3.69 10.40
CA ALA A 74 34.25 3.21 11.61
C ALA A 74 33.02 4.10 11.78
N LEU A 75 31.84 3.48 11.75
CA LEU A 75 30.59 4.20 11.91
C LEU A 75 30.69 5.00 13.21
N ASP A 76 30.25 6.24 13.15
CA ASP A 76 30.11 7.07 14.35
C ASP A 76 29.26 6.30 15.39
N PRO A 77 29.59 6.32 16.70
CA PRO A 77 28.85 5.56 17.70
C PRO A 77 27.34 5.85 17.70
N ASP A 78 26.92 7.08 17.39
CA ASP A 78 25.50 7.41 17.30
C ASP A 78 24.87 6.78 16.05
N ALA A 79 25.59 6.77 14.92
CA ALA A 79 25.18 6.08 13.70
C ALA A 79 25.09 4.55 13.88
N SER A 80 26.09 3.93 14.52
CA SER A 80 26.05 2.50 14.90
C SER A 80 24.87 2.20 15.80
N GLY A 81 24.66 2.99 16.85
CA GLY A 81 23.52 2.82 17.76
C GLY A 81 22.16 2.98 17.04
N ALA A 82 22.06 3.91 16.09
CA ALA A 82 20.85 4.09 15.28
C ALA A 82 20.58 2.87 14.38
N MET A 83 21.62 2.32 13.73
CA MET A 83 21.51 1.12 12.92
C MET A 83 21.11 -0.11 13.75
N GLU A 84 21.65 -0.26 14.97
CA GLU A 84 21.25 -1.32 15.90
C GLU A 84 19.77 -1.19 16.32
N ARG A 85 19.29 0.02 16.64
CA ARG A 85 17.88 0.25 16.97
C ARG A 85 16.95 0.02 15.77
N ALA A 86 17.38 0.40 14.57
CA ALA A 86 16.65 0.09 13.33
C ALA A 86 16.56 -1.43 13.13
N LEU A 87 17.68 -2.16 13.25
CA LEU A 87 17.72 -3.61 13.16
C LEU A 87 16.83 -4.29 14.22
N ALA A 88 16.86 -3.80 15.46
CA ALA A 88 16.01 -4.29 16.54
C ALA A 88 14.52 -4.07 16.23
N THR A 89 14.17 -2.92 15.64
CA THR A 89 12.81 -2.61 15.19
C THR A 89 12.35 -3.57 14.09
N LEU A 90 13.15 -3.72 13.03
CA LEU A 90 12.85 -4.64 11.92
C LEU A 90 12.71 -6.09 12.41
N SER A 91 13.64 -6.53 13.26
CA SER A 91 13.61 -7.88 13.87
C SER A 91 12.41 -8.07 14.80
N GLY A 92 11.97 -7.01 15.48
CA GLY A 92 10.74 -7.01 16.27
C GLY A 92 9.50 -7.22 15.41
N LEU A 93 9.39 -6.48 14.29
CA LEU A 93 8.29 -6.61 13.34
C LEU A 93 8.28 -7.98 12.67
N ALA A 94 9.44 -8.51 12.27
CA ALA A 94 9.54 -9.83 11.65
C ALA A 94 9.05 -10.95 12.59
N ARG A 95 9.30 -10.82 13.90
CA ARG A 95 8.80 -11.77 14.91
C ARG A 95 7.29 -11.70 15.11
N GLN A 96 6.64 -10.57 14.84
CA GLN A 96 5.18 -10.47 14.92
C GLN A 96 4.49 -11.27 13.82
N GLY A 97 5.13 -11.43 12.65
CA GLY A 97 4.61 -12.20 11.52
C GLY A 97 3.17 -11.78 11.18
N GLU A 98 2.28 -12.75 11.01
CA GLU A 98 0.87 -12.52 10.65
C GLU A 98 0.10 -11.60 11.62
N GLN A 99 0.55 -11.44 12.87
CA GLN A 99 -0.09 -10.49 13.80
C GLN A 99 0.05 -9.04 13.34
N LEU A 100 1.08 -8.73 12.53
CA LEU A 100 1.30 -7.39 11.99
C LEU A 100 0.27 -7.02 10.90
N THR A 101 -0.33 -8.02 10.25
CA THR A 101 -1.31 -7.83 9.17
C THR A 101 -2.74 -8.11 9.60
N SER A 102 -2.96 -8.50 10.87
CA SER A 102 -4.27 -8.80 11.43
C SER A 102 -4.69 -7.75 12.45
N VAL A 103 -5.86 -7.17 12.27
CA VAL A 103 -6.48 -6.20 13.18
C VAL A 103 -7.79 -6.78 13.69
N LYS A 104 -7.93 -6.91 15.00
CA LYS A 104 -9.16 -7.37 15.65
C LYS A 104 -9.76 -6.24 16.46
N LEU A 105 -10.98 -5.85 16.15
CA LEU A 105 -11.68 -4.77 16.82
C LEU A 105 -12.65 -5.32 17.85
N ALA A 106 -12.63 -4.72 19.02
CA ALA A 106 -13.68 -4.89 20.01
C ALA A 106 -14.94 -4.08 19.60
N PRO A 107 -16.13 -4.49 20.05
CA PRO A 107 -17.37 -3.79 19.71
C PRO A 107 -17.31 -2.31 20.09
N GLY A 108 -17.67 -1.43 19.17
CA GLY A 108 -17.69 0.03 19.35
C GLY A 108 -16.32 0.72 19.24
N GLU A 109 -15.24 0.01 18.93
CA GLU A 109 -13.94 0.63 18.64
C GLU A 109 -13.95 1.36 17.29
N SER A 110 -13.16 2.43 17.19
CA SER A 110 -13.03 3.19 15.95
C SER A 110 -12.21 2.41 14.91
N LEU A 111 -12.88 2.03 13.81
CA LEU A 111 -12.23 1.40 12.65
C LEU A 111 -11.08 2.24 12.09
N HIS A 112 -11.29 3.55 11.96
CA HIS A 112 -10.26 4.47 11.49
C HIS A 112 -9.02 4.46 12.40
N ALA A 113 -9.22 4.61 13.71
CA ALA A 113 -8.12 4.65 14.67
C ALA A 113 -7.33 3.33 14.68
N ALA A 114 -8.03 2.19 14.64
CA ALA A 114 -7.43 0.86 14.59
C ALA A 114 -6.59 0.66 13.33
N VAL A 115 -7.12 1.00 12.15
CA VAL A 115 -6.38 0.91 10.88
C VAL A 115 -5.20 1.88 10.84
N SER A 116 -5.38 3.12 11.29
CA SER A 116 -4.31 4.11 11.38
C SER A 116 -3.16 3.63 12.28
N ALA A 117 -3.47 3.00 13.42
CA ALA A 117 -2.49 2.42 14.32
C ALA A 117 -1.78 1.21 13.69
N ALA A 118 -2.52 0.31 13.04
CA ALA A 118 -1.95 -0.85 12.35
C ALA A 118 -1.00 -0.43 11.22
N LEU A 119 -1.42 0.53 10.38
CA LEU A 119 -0.55 1.09 9.35
C LEU A 119 0.65 1.78 9.98
N ALA A 120 0.50 2.57 11.03
CA ALA A 120 1.65 3.19 11.68
C ALA A 120 2.64 2.17 12.26
N GLN A 121 2.16 1.00 12.71
CA GLN A 121 2.99 -0.11 13.18
C GLN A 121 3.72 -0.81 12.04
N VAL A 122 3.04 -1.13 10.92
CA VAL A 122 3.67 -1.63 9.68
C VAL A 122 4.75 -0.65 9.19
N GLY A 123 4.42 0.64 9.22
CA GLY A 123 5.27 1.71 8.70
C GLY A 123 6.59 1.84 9.44
N ARG A 124 6.69 1.34 10.67
CA ARG A 124 7.96 1.31 11.41
C ARG A 124 9.05 0.55 10.67
N ALA A 125 8.70 -0.37 9.77
CA ALA A 125 9.66 -1.00 8.87
C ALA A 125 10.31 0.03 7.93
N PHE A 126 9.50 0.91 7.33
CA PHE A 126 9.98 2.00 6.48
C PHE A 126 10.74 3.05 7.28
N GLY A 127 10.23 3.41 8.46
CA GLY A 127 10.93 4.30 9.40
C GLY A 127 12.31 3.77 9.78
N ALA A 128 12.41 2.50 10.13
CA ALA A 128 13.69 1.86 10.46
C ALA A 128 14.65 1.79 9.28
N ALA A 129 14.17 1.46 8.07
CA ALA A 129 14.99 1.49 6.86
C ALA A 129 15.54 2.90 6.59
N ARG A 130 14.72 3.95 6.74
CA ARG A 130 15.14 5.35 6.58
C ARG A 130 16.16 5.78 7.64
N VAL A 131 15.96 5.40 8.90
CA VAL A 131 16.92 5.69 9.98
C VAL A 131 18.27 5.04 9.68
N ALA A 132 18.28 3.79 9.24
CA ALA A 132 19.51 3.10 8.87
C ALA A 132 20.21 3.76 7.66
N ALA A 133 19.44 4.19 6.65
CA ALA A 133 19.97 4.92 5.51
C ALA A 133 20.60 6.26 5.93
N LEU A 134 19.93 7.04 6.78
CA LEU A 134 20.43 8.31 7.31
C LEU A 134 21.67 8.14 8.18
N ALA A 135 21.72 7.08 8.98
CA ALA A 135 22.89 6.76 9.81
C ALA A 135 24.10 6.43 8.92
N ARG A 136 23.88 5.70 7.83
CA ARG A 136 24.94 5.39 6.85
C ARG A 136 25.44 6.60 6.07
N SER A 137 24.59 7.59 5.82
CA SER A 137 24.94 8.79 5.06
C SER A 137 25.45 9.95 5.93
N ASP A 138 25.63 9.73 7.24
CA ASP A 138 26.06 10.75 8.21
C ASP A 138 25.07 11.95 8.31
N GLN A 139 23.78 11.67 8.07
CA GLN A 139 22.67 12.64 8.10
C GLN A 139 21.69 12.35 9.24
N TYR A 140 22.03 11.42 10.13
CA TYR A 140 21.16 11.01 11.21
C TYR A 140 21.20 11.99 12.39
N GLU A 141 20.04 12.57 12.70
CA GLU A 141 19.80 13.37 13.90
C GLU A 141 18.81 12.65 14.86
N PRO A 142 19.23 12.26 16.09
CA PRO A 142 18.38 11.52 17.02
C PRO A 142 17.04 12.19 17.33
N ALA A 143 17.06 13.49 17.65
CA ALA A 143 15.87 14.26 18.01
C ALA A 143 14.82 14.35 16.88
N ARG A 144 15.26 14.18 15.62
CA ARG A 144 14.36 14.17 14.47
C ARG A 144 13.91 12.76 14.13
N HIS A 145 14.82 11.80 14.09
CA HIS A 145 14.58 10.52 13.42
C HIS A 145 14.19 9.37 14.36
N ASP A 146 14.50 9.42 15.66
CA ASP A 146 14.16 8.29 16.56
C ASP A 146 12.65 8.05 16.68
N ARG A 147 11.85 9.10 16.53
CA ARG A 147 10.37 8.98 16.50
C ARG A 147 9.87 8.02 15.41
N ASP A 148 10.62 7.87 14.32
CA ASP A 148 10.25 7.03 13.18
C ASP A 148 10.37 5.53 13.50
N LEU A 149 11.20 5.19 14.49
CA LEU A 149 11.33 3.84 15.01
C LEU A 149 10.17 3.45 15.94
N GLU A 150 9.52 4.43 16.56
CA GLU A 150 8.37 4.23 17.45
C GLU A 150 7.05 4.22 16.69
N ARG A 151 6.87 5.18 15.76
CA ARG A 151 5.64 5.33 14.99
C ARG A 151 5.92 5.98 13.63
N PHE A 152 5.48 5.35 12.56
CA PHE A 152 5.65 5.89 11.21
C PHE A 152 4.32 5.92 10.44
N PRO A 153 3.53 7.01 10.56
CA PRO A 153 2.16 7.06 10.07
C PRO A 153 2.06 7.04 8.54
N PHE A 154 0.95 6.50 8.02
CA PHE A 154 0.67 6.35 6.59
C PHE A 154 0.84 7.64 5.76
N ALA A 155 0.50 8.79 6.33
CA ALA A 155 0.66 10.09 5.67
C ALA A 155 2.12 10.40 5.29
N ARG A 156 3.10 9.79 5.97
CA ARG A 156 4.53 9.96 5.68
C ARG A 156 5.07 8.94 4.68
N TRP A 157 4.24 7.99 4.27
CA TRP A 157 4.66 6.96 3.34
C TRP A 157 4.75 7.51 1.92
N ASN A 158 5.80 7.13 1.21
CA ASN A 158 5.94 7.43 -0.21
C ASN A 158 5.14 6.42 -1.08
N ARG A 159 5.10 6.68 -2.40
CA ARG A 159 4.34 5.85 -3.36
C ARG A 159 4.80 4.39 -3.39
N ALA A 160 6.09 4.12 -3.22
CA ALA A 160 6.61 2.75 -3.26
C ALA A 160 6.35 2.01 -1.95
N GLU A 161 6.43 2.68 -0.81
CA GLU A 161 6.03 2.13 0.50
C GLU A 161 4.55 1.74 0.50
N ARG A 162 3.67 2.58 -0.06
CA ARG A 162 2.23 2.28 -0.25
C ARG A 162 1.95 1.16 -1.23
N ARG A 163 2.90 0.81 -2.10
CA ARG A 163 2.80 -0.35 -3.01
C ARG A 163 3.30 -1.63 -2.36
N LEU A 164 4.33 -1.53 -1.52
CA LEU A 164 4.94 -2.67 -0.85
C LEU A 164 4.15 -3.12 0.39
N ALA A 165 3.41 -2.21 1.02
CA ALA A 165 2.71 -2.47 2.26
C ALA A 165 1.81 -3.71 2.16
N PRO A 166 1.81 -4.56 3.20
CA PRO A 166 1.01 -5.77 3.20
C PRO A 166 -0.48 -5.39 3.32
N PRO A 167 -1.37 -6.22 2.77
CA PRO A 167 -2.80 -6.10 3.00
C PRO A 167 -3.14 -6.28 4.49
N LEU A 168 -4.21 -5.65 4.95
CA LEU A 168 -4.71 -5.85 6.32
C LEU A 168 -5.99 -6.70 6.33
N LEU A 169 -6.00 -7.70 7.18
CA LEU A 169 -7.19 -8.47 7.55
C LEU A 169 -7.80 -7.86 8.80
N ILE A 170 -9.06 -7.44 8.72
CA ILE A 170 -9.75 -6.70 9.76
C ILE A 170 -10.98 -7.50 10.21
N GLU A 171 -10.97 -7.95 11.45
CA GLU A 171 -12.10 -8.62 12.11
C GLU A 171 -12.84 -7.62 12.98
N LEU A 172 -14.14 -7.44 12.73
CA LEU A 172 -14.97 -6.47 13.44
C LEU A 172 -16.44 -6.89 13.42
N ASP A 173 -17.25 -6.23 14.25
CA ASP A 173 -18.69 -6.37 14.18
C ASP A 173 -19.24 -5.55 12.99
N GLY A 174 -20.24 -6.10 12.31
CA GLY A 174 -20.82 -5.48 11.12
C GLY A 174 -21.41 -4.09 11.38
N ALA A 175 -21.86 -3.84 12.62
CA ALA A 175 -22.35 -2.55 13.08
C ALA A 175 -21.24 -1.49 13.18
N ASP A 176 -19.98 -1.90 13.32
CA ASP A 176 -18.83 -1.00 13.43
C ASP A 176 -18.12 -0.79 12.07
N LEU A 177 -18.66 -1.36 10.98
CA LEU A 177 -18.11 -1.16 9.64
C LEU A 177 -18.54 0.21 9.08
N HIS A 178 -17.82 1.25 9.49
CA HIS A 178 -17.92 2.61 8.92
C HIS A 178 -16.86 2.81 7.83
N ALA A 179 -16.99 2.08 6.72
CA ALA A 179 -15.94 1.99 5.69
C ALA A 179 -15.54 3.33 5.06
N GLY A 180 -16.47 4.30 4.98
CA GLY A 180 -16.19 5.64 4.46
C GLY A 180 -15.03 6.36 5.16
N ALA A 181 -14.73 6.02 6.42
CA ALA A 181 -13.59 6.58 7.14
C ALA A 181 -12.23 6.12 6.59
N LEU A 182 -12.17 5.04 5.80
CA LEU A 182 -10.93 4.47 5.29
C LEU A 182 -10.48 5.03 3.95
N ALA A 183 -11.25 5.95 3.36
CA ALA A 183 -10.98 6.50 2.03
C ALA A 183 -9.56 7.11 1.90
N GLU A 184 -9.04 7.73 2.98
CA GLU A 184 -7.70 8.31 2.97
C GLU A 184 -6.55 7.29 2.87
N PHE A 185 -6.82 6.03 3.19
CA PHE A 185 -5.82 4.96 3.14
C PHE A 185 -5.84 4.18 1.80
N LEU A 186 -6.77 4.50 0.90
CA LEU A 186 -6.93 3.82 -0.40
C LEU A 186 -6.01 4.45 -1.46
N ASP A 187 -4.71 4.22 -1.31
CA ASP A 187 -3.70 4.64 -2.28
C ASP A 187 -2.68 3.51 -2.52
N GLY A 188 -1.93 3.59 -3.62
CA GLY A 188 -0.91 2.60 -3.97
C GLY A 188 -1.50 1.21 -4.23
N GLN A 189 -1.11 0.23 -3.42
CA GLN A 189 -1.66 -1.14 -3.46
C GLN A 189 -2.25 -1.54 -2.10
N MET A 190 -2.71 -0.55 -1.33
CA MET A 190 -3.32 -0.77 -0.03
C MET A 190 -4.61 -1.57 -0.18
N ARG A 191 -4.69 -2.70 0.52
CA ARG A 191 -5.85 -3.58 0.46
C ARG A 191 -6.35 -3.92 1.85
N PHE A 192 -7.67 -3.85 2.03
CA PHE A 192 -8.33 -4.15 3.30
C PHE A 192 -9.35 -5.26 3.08
N VAL A 193 -9.27 -6.33 3.88
CA VAL A 193 -10.24 -7.42 3.87
C VAL A 193 -10.96 -7.44 5.21
N PHE A 194 -12.28 -7.31 5.19
CA PHE A 194 -13.12 -7.33 6.37
C PHE A 194 -13.77 -8.70 6.55
N VAL A 195 -13.67 -9.23 7.77
CA VAL A 195 -14.44 -10.38 8.25
C VAL A 195 -15.45 -9.86 9.26
N LEU A 196 -16.71 -9.82 8.86
CA LEU A 196 -17.78 -9.24 9.68
C LEU A 196 -18.41 -10.28 10.61
N ARG A 197 -18.71 -9.86 11.84
CA ARG A 197 -19.51 -10.61 12.80
C ARG A 197 -20.85 -9.91 13.03
N GLY A 198 -21.92 -10.68 13.20
CA GLY A 198 -23.23 -10.14 13.55
C GLY A 198 -23.89 -9.34 12.42
N GLU A 199 -24.78 -8.43 12.82
CA GLU A 199 -25.57 -7.61 11.88
C GLU A 199 -24.73 -6.48 11.29
N ALA A 200 -24.91 -6.20 10.00
CA ALA A 200 -24.25 -5.12 9.28
C ALA A 200 -25.27 -4.28 8.50
N SER A 201 -24.89 -3.06 8.12
CA SER A 201 -25.66 -2.33 7.11
C SER A 201 -25.80 -3.19 5.83
N PRO A 202 -26.88 -3.06 5.04
CA PRO A 202 -27.03 -3.82 3.81
C PRO A 202 -25.91 -3.58 2.77
N ALA A 203 -25.34 -2.39 2.71
CA ALA A 203 -24.33 -2.02 1.73
C ALA A 203 -23.24 -1.08 2.28
N PRO A 204 -22.50 -1.47 3.34
CA PRO A 204 -21.53 -0.64 4.02
C PRO A 204 -20.38 -0.16 3.12
N LEU A 205 -20.04 -0.91 2.07
CA LEU A 205 -18.97 -0.53 1.14
C LEU A 205 -19.43 0.32 -0.04
N ALA A 206 -20.74 0.56 -0.22
CA ALA A 206 -21.27 1.29 -1.38
C ALA A 206 -20.65 2.68 -1.54
N GLY A 207 -20.42 3.39 -0.43
CA GLY A 207 -19.82 4.72 -0.42
C GLY A 207 -18.37 4.79 -0.89
N LEU A 208 -17.67 3.65 -1.00
CA LEU A 208 -16.28 3.56 -1.47
C LEU A 208 -16.16 3.15 -2.94
N VAL A 209 -17.28 2.91 -3.62
CA VAL A 209 -17.27 2.64 -5.06
C VAL A 209 -16.83 3.90 -5.79
N SER A 210 -15.56 3.92 -6.21
CA SER A 210 -14.92 5.03 -6.91
C SER A 210 -14.00 4.52 -8.02
N PRO A 211 -13.77 5.30 -9.08
CA PRO A 211 -12.83 4.93 -10.13
C PRO A 211 -11.44 4.60 -9.56
N GLY A 212 -10.86 3.48 -10.01
CA GLY A 212 -9.52 3.07 -9.59
C GLY A 212 -9.43 2.45 -8.19
N VAL A 213 -10.57 2.09 -7.57
CA VAL A 213 -10.62 1.31 -6.31
C VAL A 213 -11.43 0.04 -6.55
N PHE A 214 -10.86 -1.13 -6.28
CA PHE A 214 -11.62 -2.38 -6.31
C PHE A 214 -12.44 -2.52 -5.04
N VAL A 215 -13.74 -2.76 -5.17
CA VAL A 215 -14.64 -2.90 -4.01
C VAL A 215 -15.47 -4.15 -4.18
N ALA A 216 -15.32 -5.11 -3.26
CA ALA A 216 -16.15 -6.31 -3.25
C ALA A 216 -16.90 -6.41 -1.92
N GLN A 217 -18.21 -6.55 -1.98
CA GLN A 217 -19.01 -7.02 -0.87
C GLN A 217 -19.56 -8.37 -1.30
N ALA A 218 -18.81 -9.44 -1.02
CA ALA A 218 -19.05 -10.76 -1.62
C ALA A 218 -18.93 -11.85 -0.56
N ALA A 219 -19.37 -13.07 -0.89
CA ALA A 219 -19.30 -14.23 0.00
C ALA A 219 -18.21 -15.24 -0.43
N ASP A 220 -17.46 -14.94 -1.49
CA ASP A 220 -16.54 -15.86 -2.14
C ASP A 220 -15.08 -15.39 -2.13
N ALA A 221 -14.19 -16.37 -2.35
CA ALA A 221 -12.75 -16.17 -2.47
C ALA A 221 -12.35 -15.67 -3.87
N GLU A 222 -13.17 -15.93 -4.89
CA GLU A 222 -12.90 -15.50 -6.27
C GLU A 222 -12.83 -13.96 -6.37
N SER A 223 -13.72 -13.26 -5.66
CA SER A 223 -13.69 -11.79 -5.60
C SER A 223 -12.44 -11.27 -4.90
N LEU A 224 -11.89 -12.01 -3.93
CA LEU A 224 -10.60 -11.68 -3.31
C LEU A 224 -9.45 -11.90 -4.29
N GLU A 225 -9.42 -13.04 -4.97
CA GLU A 225 -8.40 -13.35 -5.99
C GLU A 225 -8.35 -12.28 -7.09
N ARG A 226 -9.53 -11.83 -7.58
CA ARG A 226 -9.63 -10.72 -8.53
C ARG A 226 -9.08 -9.40 -7.96
N MET A 227 -9.40 -9.06 -6.71
CA MET A 227 -8.87 -7.86 -6.06
C MET A 227 -7.32 -7.87 -6.01
N PHE A 228 -6.72 -9.02 -5.70
CA PHE A 228 -5.27 -9.15 -5.64
C PHE A 228 -4.63 -9.10 -7.03
N ALA A 229 -5.24 -9.74 -8.02
CA ALA A 229 -4.79 -9.74 -9.42
C ALA A 229 -4.75 -8.33 -10.04
N TRP A 230 -5.74 -7.48 -9.74
CA TRP A 230 -5.83 -6.12 -10.29
C TRP A 230 -4.64 -5.20 -9.91
N GLY A 231 -3.97 -5.44 -8.79
CA GLY A 231 -2.73 -4.71 -8.50
C GLY A 231 -2.90 -3.24 -8.04
N GLY A 232 -4.09 -2.81 -7.61
CA GLY A 232 -4.37 -1.47 -7.08
C GLY A 232 -4.96 -1.45 -5.65
N PRO A 233 -5.46 -0.29 -5.17
CA PRO A 233 -6.02 -0.16 -3.83
C PRO A 233 -7.43 -0.74 -3.69
N GLY A 234 -7.65 -1.69 -2.79
CA GLY A 234 -8.88 -2.48 -2.78
C GLY A 234 -9.51 -2.66 -1.40
N LEU A 235 -10.83 -2.84 -1.36
CA LEU A 235 -11.54 -3.32 -0.18
C LEU A 235 -12.40 -4.51 -0.53
N ALA A 236 -12.41 -5.49 0.36
CA ALA A 236 -13.36 -6.59 0.29
C ALA A 236 -13.99 -6.84 1.65
N ALA A 237 -15.29 -7.02 1.72
CA ALA A 237 -15.98 -7.49 2.91
C ALA A 237 -16.62 -8.84 2.63
N LEU A 238 -16.29 -9.82 3.47
CA LEU A 238 -16.97 -11.11 3.51
C LEU A 238 -18.24 -10.96 4.36
N VAL A 239 -19.37 -10.80 3.68
CA VAL A 239 -20.64 -10.41 4.30
C VAL A 239 -21.62 -11.59 4.43
N PRO A 240 -22.50 -11.57 5.44
CA PRO A 240 -23.59 -12.54 5.54
C PRO A 240 -24.65 -12.29 4.46
N GLU A 241 -25.54 -13.27 4.26
CA GLU A 241 -26.61 -13.26 3.24
C GLU A 241 -27.54 -12.03 3.21
N PRO A 242 -27.94 -11.38 4.33
CA PRO A 242 -28.84 -10.23 4.25
C PRO A 242 -28.20 -8.95 3.68
N CYS A 243 -26.88 -8.96 3.43
CA CYS A 243 -26.19 -7.85 2.81
C CYS A 243 -26.25 -7.96 1.28
N ALA A 244 -26.25 -6.80 0.61
CA ALA A 244 -26.06 -6.74 -0.83
C ALA A 244 -24.74 -7.44 -1.22
N ARG A 245 -24.75 -8.10 -2.38
CA ARG A 245 -23.56 -8.68 -2.97
C ARG A 245 -23.24 -8.00 -4.28
N PHE A 246 -22.03 -7.45 -4.36
CA PHE A 246 -21.58 -6.72 -5.53
C PHE A 246 -20.06 -6.70 -5.63
N VAL A 247 -19.59 -6.51 -6.86
CA VAL A 247 -18.18 -6.28 -7.15
C VAL A 247 -18.05 -5.10 -8.10
N HIS A 248 -17.30 -4.09 -7.66
CA HIS A 248 -16.78 -3.02 -8.50
C HIS A 248 -15.34 -3.36 -8.90
N ASP A 249 -15.16 -3.69 -10.17
CA ASP A 249 -13.88 -3.95 -10.80
C ASP A 249 -13.46 -2.75 -11.67
N PRO A 250 -12.38 -2.02 -11.32
CA PRO A 250 -11.91 -0.89 -12.10
C PRO A 250 -11.56 -1.23 -13.55
N GLU A 251 -11.23 -2.48 -13.87
CA GLU A 251 -10.90 -2.95 -15.22
C GLU A 251 -12.12 -3.41 -16.02
N GLY A 252 -13.32 -3.48 -15.39
CA GLY A 252 -14.54 -3.99 -16.02
C GLY A 252 -15.12 -3.14 -17.16
N GLY A 253 -14.57 -1.95 -17.41
CA GLY A 253 -15.01 -1.09 -18.52
C GLY A 253 -14.59 0.37 -18.37
N LEU A 254 -15.21 1.25 -19.16
CA LEU A 254 -15.02 2.70 -19.07
C LEU A 254 -16.09 3.36 -18.20
N GLN A 255 -17.31 2.81 -18.21
CA GLN A 255 -18.45 3.37 -17.48
C GLN A 255 -18.65 2.68 -16.13
N SER A 256 -19.32 3.36 -15.20
CA SER A 256 -19.58 2.82 -13.85
C SER A 256 -20.37 1.53 -13.87
N PHE A 257 -21.38 1.44 -14.75
CA PHE A 257 -22.26 0.28 -14.86
C PHE A 257 -21.58 -0.94 -15.53
N GLU A 258 -20.49 -0.72 -16.25
CA GLU A 258 -19.66 -1.81 -16.81
C GLU A 258 -18.71 -2.37 -15.74
N ARG A 259 -18.30 -1.51 -14.81
CA ARG A 259 -17.38 -1.86 -13.71
C ARG A 259 -18.09 -2.47 -12.50
N LEU A 260 -19.38 -2.20 -12.33
CA LEU A 260 -20.15 -2.66 -11.17
C LEU A 260 -21.07 -3.83 -11.54
N THR A 261 -20.82 -5.00 -10.98
CA THR A 261 -21.72 -6.16 -11.05
C THR A 261 -22.50 -6.28 -9.75
N LEU A 262 -23.83 -6.31 -9.85
CA LEU A 262 -24.75 -6.59 -8.74
C LEU A 262 -25.20 -8.05 -8.79
N GLU A 263 -24.83 -8.84 -7.78
CA GLU A 263 -25.20 -10.25 -7.68
C GLU A 263 -26.45 -10.46 -6.83
N HIS A 264 -26.56 -9.72 -5.73
CA HIS A 264 -27.71 -9.78 -4.83
C HIS A 264 -28.00 -8.39 -4.29
N LEU A 265 -29.28 -8.01 -4.28
CA LEU A 265 -29.75 -6.83 -3.60
C LEU A 265 -30.88 -7.24 -2.65
N PRO A 266 -30.84 -6.84 -1.37
CA PRO A 266 -31.91 -7.15 -0.44
C PRO A 266 -33.21 -6.48 -0.90
N GLU A 267 -34.25 -7.28 -1.13
CA GLU A 267 -35.58 -6.79 -1.55
C GLU A 267 -36.34 -6.13 -0.39
N GLN A 268 -36.04 -6.57 0.83
CA GLN A 268 -36.69 -6.10 2.04
C GLN A 268 -36.02 -4.82 2.54
N ALA A 269 -36.85 -3.83 2.88
CA ALA A 269 -36.36 -2.61 3.49
C ALA A 269 -35.65 -2.92 4.83
N PRO A 270 -34.61 -2.15 5.20
CA PRO A 270 -33.87 -2.40 6.43
C PRO A 270 -34.78 -2.44 7.67
N ALA A 271 -34.68 -3.52 8.45
CA ALA A 271 -35.56 -3.76 9.58
C ALA A 271 -35.39 -2.70 10.69
N GLY A 272 -34.16 -2.24 10.92
CA GLY A 272 -33.81 -1.28 11.97
C GLY A 272 -32.56 -0.45 11.66
N SER A 273 -32.18 0.42 12.58
CA SER A 273 -30.88 1.11 12.53
C SER A 273 -29.77 0.17 12.97
N VAL A 274 -28.66 0.16 12.26
CA VAL A 274 -27.48 -0.68 12.56
C VAL A 274 -26.26 0.24 12.65
N GLY A 275 -25.45 0.12 13.70
CA GLY A 275 -24.18 0.86 13.77
C GLY A 275 -24.30 2.39 13.80
N GLY A 276 -25.40 2.93 14.34
CA GLY A 276 -25.70 4.36 14.26
C GLY A 276 -26.18 4.85 12.89
N ILE A 277 -26.29 3.95 11.90
CA ILE A 277 -26.80 4.26 10.56
C ILE A 277 -28.33 4.09 10.54
N SER A 278 -29.03 5.17 10.26
CA SER A 278 -30.49 5.18 10.15
C SER A 278 -30.98 4.36 8.94
N ARG A 279 -32.22 3.88 8.99
CA ARG A 279 -32.85 3.16 7.86
C ARG A 279 -32.80 3.96 6.56
N ALA A 280 -32.98 5.29 6.62
CA ALA A 280 -32.93 6.15 5.45
C ALA A 280 -31.54 6.17 4.80
N GLN A 281 -30.48 6.20 5.62
CA GLN A 281 -29.10 6.12 5.14
C GLN A 281 -28.79 4.74 4.55
N GLN A 282 -29.25 3.66 5.19
CA GLN A 282 -29.10 2.30 4.65
C GLN A 282 -29.80 2.15 3.29
N SER A 283 -31.04 2.67 3.16
CA SER A 283 -31.74 2.70 1.87
C SER A 283 -31.04 3.58 0.83
N ALA A 284 -30.40 4.67 1.23
CA ALA A 284 -29.62 5.51 0.34
C ALA A 284 -28.37 4.79 -0.21
N GLN A 285 -27.68 3.98 0.62
CA GLN A 285 -26.56 3.15 0.17
C GLN A 285 -27.00 2.11 -0.88
N LEU A 286 -28.15 1.45 -0.67
CA LEU A 286 -28.70 0.52 -1.65
C LEU A 286 -29.09 1.22 -2.95
N ARG A 287 -29.69 2.42 -2.87
CA ARG A 287 -30.04 3.21 -4.05
C ARG A 287 -28.80 3.66 -4.82
N GLN A 288 -27.74 4.08 -4.13
CA GLN A 288 -26.47 4.43 -4.75
C GLN A 288 -25.92 3.26 -5.59
N LEU A 289 -25.96 2.03 -5.08
CA LEU A 289 -25.53 0.85 -5.83
C LEU A 289 -26.38 0.62 -7.09
N GLN A 290 -27.70 0.78 -6.98
CA GLN A 290 -28.61 0.66 -8.12
C GLN A 290 -28.31 1.73 -9.18
N ASP A 291 -28.11 2.98 -8.76
CA ASP A 291 -27.83 4.11 -9.65
C ASP A 291 -26.48 3.93 -10.37
N LEU A 292 -25.45 3.42 -9.67
CA LEU A 292 -24.13 3.14 -10.26
C LEU A 292 -24.15 1.99 -11.26
N ALA A 293 -25.02 0.99 -11.05
CA ALA A 293 -25.19 -0.16 -11.91
C ALA A 293 -26.14 0.09 -13.10
N ALA A 294 -26.91 1.18 -13.07
CA ALA A 294 -27.81 1.54 -14.15
C ALA A 294 -27.04 2.22 -15.30
N PRO A 295 -27.30 1.86 -16.56
CA PRO A 295 -26.76 2.61 -17.69
C PRO A 295 -27.32 4.04 -17.66
N VAL A 296 -26.44 5.02 -17.79
CA VAL A 296 -26.85 6.42 -17.92
C VAL A 296 -27.49 6.59 -19.28
N THR A 297 -28.81 6.63 -19.34
CA THR A 297 -29.51 7.04 -20.56
C THR A 297 -29.24 8.53 -20.73
N PRO A 298 -28.49 8.98 -21.76
CA PRO A 298 -28.33 10.40 -21.99
C PRO A 298 -29.73 10.97 -22.20
N ALA A 299 -30.13 11.90 -21.32
CA ALA A 299 -31.32 12.69 -21.57
C ALA A 299 -31.09 13.40 -22.91
N VAL A 300 -31.79 12.95 -23.95
CA VAL A 300 -31.87 13.68 -25.22
C VAL A 300 -32.43 15.04 -24.84
N SER A 301 -31.54 16.04 -24.73
CA SER A 301 -31.97 17.42 -24.63
C SER A 301 -32.79 17.67 -25.88
N ALA A 302 -34.10 17.88 -25.70
CA ALA A 302 -34.96 18.31 -26.78
C ALA A 302 -34.28 19.50 -27.46
N PRO A 303 -34.19 19.52 -28.80
CA PRO A 303 -33.53 20.60 -29.51
C PRO A 303 -34.13 21.94 -29.03
N PRO A 304 -33.31 22.96 -28.71
CA PRO A 304 -33.83 24.26 -28.36
C PRO A 304 -34.72 24.73 -29.50
N ALA A 305 -35.93 25.18 -29.15
CA ALA A 305 -36.86 25.76 -30.11
C ALA A 305 -36.16 26.84 -30.95
N PRO A 306 -36.43 26.95 -32.26
CA PRO A 306 -35.70 27.84 -33.14
C PRO A 306 -35.88 29.29 -32.68
N VAL A 307 -34.80 29.91 -32.23
CA VAL A 307 -34.74 31.34 -31.97
C VAL A 307 -34.80 32.04 -33.32
N ALA A 308 -35.85 32.83 -33.53
CA ALA A 308 -36.04 33.63 -34.73
C ALA A 308 -34.84 34.57 -34.96
N ALA A 309 -34.28 34.50 -36.16
CA ALA A 309 -33.14 35.28 -36.60
C ALA A 309 -33.43 36.79 -36.56
N ARG A 310 -32.45 37.58 -36.09
CA ARG A 310 -32.26 38.98 -36.46
C ARG A 310 -30.83 39.19 -37.00
N PRO A 311 -30.66 40.14 -37.93
CA PRO A 311 -29.61 40.09 -38.95
C PRO A 311 -28.22 40.53 -38.48
N SER A 312 -27.22 39.95 -39.13
CA SER A 312 -25.77 40.10 -38.94
C SER A 312 -25.19 41.41 -39.49
N ALA A 313 -24.10 41.88 -38.87
CA ALA A 313 -22.85 42.37 -39.51
C ALA A 313 -21.84 42.85 -38.42
N PRO A 314 -20.52 42.96 -38.70
CA PRO A 314 -19.61 41.93 -39.19
C PRO A 314 -18.29 41.79 -38.36
N ASP A 315 -17.64 40.64 -38.54
CA ASP A 315 -16.21 40.28 -38.43
C ASP A 315 -15.24 40.93 -37.43
N ALA A 316 -14.69 40.09 -36.55
CA ALA A 316 -13.27 40.12 -36.19
C ALA A 316 -12.76 38.69 -35.88
N ILE A 317 -11.80 38.24 -36.69
CA ILE A 317 -11.15 36.93 -36.69
C ILE A 317 -10.01 36.93 -35.65
N ALA A 318 -9.92 35.91 -34.80
CA ALA A 318 -8.66 35.51 -34.16
C ALA A 318 -8.64 33.99 -33.90
N ALA A 319 -7.63 33.34 -34.47
CA ALA A 319 -7.51 31.91 -34.64
C ALA A 319 -7.11 31.15 -33.36
N ALA A 320 -7.74 29.99 -33.14
CA ALA A 320 -7.33 28.97 -32.18
C ALA A 320 -6.40 27.94 -32.85
N PRO A 321 -5.42 27.36 -32.12
CA PRO A 321 -4.51 26.36 -32.67
C PRO A 321 -5.16 24.96 -32.74
N ARG A 322 -4.74 24.20 -33.76
CA ARG A 322 -5.22 22.86 -34.14
C ARG A 322 -4.73 21.76 -33.17
N PRO A 323 -5.54 20.74 -32.83
CA PRO A 323 -5.06 19.54 -32.15
C PRO A 323 -4.37 18.57 -33.13
N ALA A 324 -3.32 17.89 -32.65
CA ALA A 324 -2.55 16.88 -33.37
C ALA A 324 -3.30 15.54 -33.51
N THR A 325 -2.98 14.80 -34.57
CA THR A 325 -3.61 13.52 -34.96
C THR A 325 -2.97 12.29 -34.30
N PRO A 326 -3.68 11.15 -34.21
CA PRO A 326 -3.30 9.98 -33.39
C PRO A 326 -2.13 9.11 -33.89
N ASP A 327 -1.50 9.43 -35.02
CA ASP A 327 -0.50 8.55 -35.65
C ASP A 327 0.96 8.82 -35.23
N GLU A 328 1.23 9.76 -34.30
CA GLU A 328 2.59 10.06 -33.83
C GLU A 328 2.97 9.41 -32.48
N ILE A 329 2.10 8.60 -31.87
CA ILE A 329 2.39 7.91 -30.58
C ILE A 329 2.95 6.49 -30.78
N ALA A 330 2.97 5.96 -32.00
CA ALA A 330 3.24 4.55 -32.27
C ALA A 330 4.70 4.16 -32.61
N ALA A 331 5.71 5.02 -32.34
CA ALA A 331 7.10 4.76 -32.76
C ALA A 331 8.16 4.82 -31.64
N ALA A 332 7.83 4.36 -30.43
CA ALA A 332 8.81 4.15 -29.36
C ALA A 332 8.57 2.84 -28.62
N SER A 333 8.63 1.71 -29.33
CA SER A 333 8.66 0.38 -28.71
C SER A 333 9.67 -0.50 -29.45
N ALA A 334 10.92 -0.48 -28.97
CA ALA A 334 11.91 -1.51 -29.27
C ALA A 334 13.06 -1.44 -28.25
N ALA A 335 13.05 -2.37 -27.29
CA ALA A 335 14.20 -3.15 -26.82
C ALA A 335 13.90 -3.70 -25.41
N THR A 336 13.74 -5.02 -25.30
CA THR A 336 13.64 -5.74 -24.04
C THR A 336 15.03 -6.16 -23.58
N PRO A 337 15.60 -5.58 -22.50
CA PRO A 337 16.71 -6.20 -21.78
C PRO A 337 16.17 -7.26 -20.79
N PRO A 338 17.00 -8.24 -20.39
CA PRO A 338 16.60 -9.31 -19.48
C PRO A 338 16.16 -8.72 -18.13
N THR A 339 14.99 -9.15 -17.64
CA THR A 339 14.38 -8.67 -16.40
C THR A 339 15.17 -9.18 -15.19
N PRO A 340 15.78 -8.31 -14.37
CA PRO A 340 16.33 -8.72 -13.08
C PRO A 340 15.20 -9.07 -12.10
N ASP A 341 15.50 -9.99 -11.18
CA ASP A 341 14.59 -10.56 -10.20
C ASP A 341 13.85 -9.46 -9.40
N PRO A 342 12.51 -9.53 -9.23
CA PRO A 342 11.75 -8.55 -8.44
C PRO A 342 12.28 -8.36 -7.00
N ILE A 343 12.98 -9.36 -6.44
CA ILE A 343 13.66 -9.27 -5.13
C ILE A 343 14.87 -8.31 -5.20
N ASP A 344 15.64 -8.34 -6.28
CA ASP A 344 16.79 -7.45 -6.49
C ASP A 344 16.36 -6.00 -6.72
N LYS A 345 15.19 -5.77 -7.33
CA LYS A 345 14.64 -4.42 -7.53
C LYS A 345 14.25 -3.74 -6.23
N LEU A 346 13.82 -4.49 -5.23
CA LEU A 346 13.40 -3.92 -3.96
C LEU A 346 14.56 -3.70 -3.00
N ALA A 347 15.53 -4.63 -2.97
CA ALA A 347 16.82 -4.38 -2.32
C ALA A 347 17.51 -3.15 -2.94
N ALA A 348 17.52 -3.06 -4.29
CA ALA A 348 18.00 -1.89 -5.00
C ALA A 348 17.16 -0.64 -4.74
N TRP A 349 15.84 -0.74 -4.52
CA TRP A 349 14.98 0.41 -4.18
C TRP A 349 15.22 0.92 -2.75
N LEU A 350 15.37 0.02 -1.76
CA LEU A 350 15.74 0.39 -0.39
C LEU A 350 17.14 1.01 -0.32
N LEU A 351 18.05 0.59 -1.21
CA LEU A 351 19.38 1.17 -1.37
C LEU A 351 19.37 2.48 -2.18
N ALA A 352 18.51 2.61 -3.21
CA ALA A 352 18.36 3.84 -4.00
C ALA A 352 17.61 4.94 -3.23
N ALA A 353 16.72 4.58 -2.31
CA ALA A 353 16.13 5.52 -1.36
C ALA A 353 17.15 6.06 -0.33
N ALA A 354 18.35 5.46 -0.25
CA ALA A 354 19.51 6.01 0.47
C ALA A 354 20.38 6.93 -0.39
N ASP A 355 20.12 7.04 -1.70
CA ASP A 355 20.75 8.01 -2.61
C ASP A 355 19.72 9.11 -2.95
N LEU A 356 19.70 10.16 -2.14
CA LEU A 356 18.78 11.30 -2.23
C LEU A 356 19.18 12.28 -3.35
N SER A 357 19.50 11.78 -4.55
CA SER A 357 19.93 12.63 -5.65
C SER A 357 18.77 13.32 -6.41
N ASP A 358 17.51 13.08 -6.04
CA ASP A 358 16.37 13.86 -6.55
C ASP A 358 15.32 14.10 -5.43
N LEU A 359 15.55 15.13 -4.63
CA LEU A 359 14.48 15.88 -3.98
C LEU A 359 14.63 17.36 -4.38
N PRO A 360 13.55 18.02 -4.85
CA PRO A 360 13.59 19.46 -5.16
C PRO A 360 13.79 20.34 -3.92
#